data_AF-A0A6X3ZQE0-F1
#
_entry.id   AF-A0A6X3ZQE0-F1
#
_cell.length_a   1.000
_cell.length_b   1.000
_cell.length_c   1.000
_cell.angle_alpha   90.00
_cell.angle_beta   90.00
_cell.angle_gamma   90.00
#
_symmetry.space_group_name_H-M   'P 1'
#
loop_
_entity.id
_entity.type
_entity.pdbx_description
1 polymer ?
#
loop_
_entity_poly.entity_id
_entity_poly.type
_entity_poly.pdbx_seq_one_letter_code
_entity_poly.pdbx_strand_id
1 'polypeptide(L)' 'MKVNSFNDFKYIFYIEGKDRALKKLFSNFLSDKDISLLYERIENNDINLMEAYEKYKKSK' A
#
# COMPACT_ATOMS: atom_id res chain seq x y z
N MET A 1 -17.07 -1.89 2.01
CA MET A 1 -15.85 -2.73 1.94
C MET A 1 -15.12 -2.66 3.29
N LYS A 2 -14.83 -3.79 3.95
CA LYS A 2 -14.08 -3.81 5.23
C LYS A 2 -12.72 -3.14 5.06
N VAL A 3 -12.35 -2.20 5.93
CA VAL A 3 -11.02 -1.59 5.94
C VAL A 3 -10.10 -2.58 6.65
N ASN A 4 -9.04 -3.01 5.97
CA ASN A 4 -7.97 -3.77 6.60
C ASN A 4 -7.43 -2.95 7.77
N SER A 5 -7.30 -3.54 8.96
CA SER A 5 -6.57 -2.89 10.04
C SER A 5 -5.11 -2.68 9.63
N PHE A 6 -4.36 -1.87 10.38
CA PHE A 6 -2.93 -1.71 10.10
C PHE A 6 -2.17 -3.04 10.21
N ASN A 7 -2.61 -3.94 11.09
CA ASN A 7 -2.03 -5.28 11.21
C ASN A 7 -2.35 -6.15 9.99
N ASP A 8 -3.57 -6.10 9.48
CA ASP A 8 -3.92 -6.81 8.25
C ASP A 8 -3.13 -6.26 7.07
N PHE A 9 -2.97 -4.93 6.98
CA PHE A 9 -2.18 -4.26 5.96
C PHE A 9 -0.72 -4.71 6.01
N LYS A 10 -0.09 -4.69 7.20
CA LYS A 10 1.26 -5.22 7.41
C LYS A 10 1.39 -6.69 7.03
N TYR A 11 0.41 -7.51 7.43
CA TYR A 11 0.42 -8.94 7.14
C TYR A 11 0.37 -9.21 5.63
N ILE A 12 -0.44 -8.45 4.89
CA ILE A 12 -0.50 -8.53 3.42
C ILE A 12 0.87 -8.18 2.81
N PHE A 13 1.51 -7.11 3.28
CA PHE A 13 2.86 -6.75 2.83
C PHE A 13 3.91 -7.82 3.13
N TYR A 14 3.81 -8.48 4.28
CA TYR A 14 4.72 -9.56 4.68
C TYR A 14 4.56 -10.80 3.81
N ILE A 15 3.32 -11.21 3.50
CA ILE A 15 3.02 -12.43 2.74
C ILE A 15 3.22 -12.24 1.23
N GLU A 16 2.74 -11.12 0.68
CA GLU A 16 2.70 -10.91 -0.78
C GLU A 16 3.96 -10.21 -1.32
N GLY A 17 4.74 -9.56 -0.44
CA GLY A 17 5.79 -8.62 -0.81
C GLY A 17 5.25 -7.24 -1.17
N LYS A 18 6.11 -6.21 -1.06
CA LYS A 18 5.73 -4.79 -1.18
C LYS A 18 5.00 -4.43 -2.48
N ASP A 19 5.51 -4.83 -3.65
CA ASP A 19 4.91 -4.51 -4.96
C ASP A 19 3.52 -5.12 -5.13
N ARG A 20 3.38 -6.43 -4.91
CA ARG A 20 2.09 -7.13 -5.06
C ARG A 20 1.07 -6.68 -4.02
N ALA A 21 1.49 -6.43 -2.78
CA ALA A 21 0.63 -5.90 -1.74
C ALA A 21 0.05 -4.54 -2.13
N LEU A 22 0.89 -3.63 -2.65
CA LEU A 22 0.44 -2.33 -3.14
C LEU A 22 -0.55 -2.46 -4.30
N LYS A 23 -0.26 -3.26 -5.32
CA LYS A 23 -1.19 -3.51 -6.42
C LYS A 23 -2.54 -4.05 -5.93
N LYS A 24 -2.52 -5.03 -5.03
CA LYS A 24 -3.74 -5.65 -4.49
C LYS A 24 -4.58 -4.65 -3.68
N LEU A 25 -3.93 -3.80 -2.88
CA LEU A 25 -4.62 -2.86 -1.99
C LEU A 25 -5.08 -1.59 -2.71
N PHE A 26 -4.32 -1.11 -3.70
CA PHE A 26 -4.55 0.18 -4.34
C PHE A 26 -5.08 0.10 -5.77
N SER A 27 -5.14 -1.07 -6.43
CA SER A 27 -5.62 -1.21 -7.83
C SER A 27 -7.00 -0.63 -8.10
N ASN A 28 -7.88 -0.61 -7.10
CA ASN A 28 -9.22 -0.02 -7.23
C ASN A 28 -9.26 1.50 -7.01
N PHE A 29 -8.15 2.11 -6.59
CA PHE A 29 -8.10 3.50 -6.13
C PHE A 29 -7.02 4.35 -6.81
N LEU A 30 -5.96 3.73 -7.29
CA LEU A 30 -4.81 4.39 -7.92
C LEU A 30 -4.51 3.75 -9.27
N SER A 31 -3.94 4.53 -10.18
CA SER A 31 -3.41 3.99 -11.43
C SER A 31 -2.16 3.15 -11.18
N ASP A 32 -1.83 2.24 -12.10
CA ASP A 32 -0.58 1.45 -12.02
C ASP A 32 0.67 2.32 -11.93
N LYS A 33 0.63 3.52 -12.55
CA LYS A 33 1.71 4.50 -12.49
C LYS A 33 1.89 5.05 -11.06
N ASP A 34 0.79 5.41 -10.40
CA ASP A 34 0.82 5.93 -9.04
C ASP A 34 1.21 4.85 -8.03
N ILE A 35 0.80 3.60 -8.28
CA ILE A 35 1.19 2.42 -7.48
C ILE A 35 2.70 2.19 -7.59
N SER A 36 3.26 2.28 -8.80
CA SER A 36 4.70 2.14 -9.04
C SER A 36 5.49 3.25 -8.34
N LEU A 37 5.03 4.49 -8.41
CA LEU A 37 5.64 5.61 -7.69
C LEU A 37 5.59 5.40 -6.17
N LEU A 38 4.47 4.91 -5.65
CA LEU A 38 4.32 4.62 -4.22
C LEU A 38 5.28 3.51 -3.78
N TYR A 39 5.46 2.47 -4.60
CA TYR A 39 6.43 1.41 -4.37
C TYR A 39 7.86 1.95 -4.27
N GLU A 40 8.30 2.77 -5.24
CA GLU A 40 9.64 3.39 -5.24
C GLU A 40 9.88 4.24 -3.98
N ARG A 41 8.86 5.00 -3.55
CA ARG A 41 8.97 5.81 -2.33
C ARG A 41 9.10 4.96 -1.06
N ILE A 42 8.45 3.80 -1.00
CA ILE A 42 8.63 2.84 0.11
C ILE A 42 10.02 2.22 0.07
N GLU A 43 10.53 1.85 -1.10
CA GLU A 43 11.88 1.29 -1.26
C GLU A 43 12.98 2.28 -0.88
N ASN A 44 12.81 3.55 -1.25
CA ASN A 44 13.74 4.62 -0.91
C ASN A 44 13.61 5.13 0.54
N ASN A 45 12.72 4.52 1.35
CA ASN A 45 12.36 4.97 2.70
C ASN A 45 11.89 6.44 2.77
N ASP A 46 11.43 7.01 1.65
CA ASP A 46 10.82 8.35 1.58
C ASP A 46 9.44 8.37 2.26
N ILE A 47 8.76 7.22 2.24
CA ILE A 47 7.56 6.98 3.02
C ILE A 47 7.65 5.64 3.75
N ASN A 48 7.12 5.59 4.96
CA ASN A 48 7.03 4.36 5.73
C ASN A 48 5.68 3.64 5.53
N LEU A 49 5.59 2.40 6.03
CA LEU A 49 4.38 1.58 5.94
C LEU A 49 3.15 2.21 6.61
N MET A 50 3.32 3.00 7.67
CA MET A 50 2.22 3.69 8.34
C MET A 50 1.66 4.81 7.46
N GLU A 51 2.52 5.56 6.78
CA GLU A 51 2.10 6.59 5.83
C GLU A 51 1.41 5.99 4.61
N ALA A 52 1.91 4.86 4.10
CA ALA A 52 1.23 4.11 3.05
C ALA A 52 -0.16 3.61 3.51
N TYR A 53 -0.28 3.17 4.75
CA TYR A 53 -1.56 2.76 5.33
C TYR A 53 -2.55 3.93 5.49
N GLU A 54 -2.09 5.10 5.95
CA GLU A 54 -2.93 6.29 6.04
C GLU A 54 -3.41 6.75 4.65
N LYS A 55 -2.56 6.64 3.62
CA LYS A 55 -2.98 6.84 2.22
C LYS A 55 -4.06 5.82 1.82
N TYR A 56 -3.85 4.53 2.08
CA TYR A 56 -4.83 3.47 1.79
C TYR A 56 -6.20 3.76 2.45
N LYS A 57 -6.19 4.22 3.70
CA LYS A 57 -7.40 4.57 4.45
C LYS A 57 -8.14 5.78 3.85
N LYS A 58 -7.41 6.76 3.32
CA LYS A 58 -7.95 7.97 2.68
C LYS A 58 -8.40 7.78 1.24
N SER A 59 -7.79 6.84 0.52
CA SER A 59 -8.11 6.53 -0.88
C SER A 59 -9.42 5.74 -1.05
N LYS A 60 -10.08 5.36 0.05
CA LYS A 60 -11.28 4.53 0.09
C LYS A 60 -12.56 5.32 0.28
#